data_AF-A0A962ZW99-F1
#
_entry.id   AF-A0A962ZW99-F1
#
_cell.length_a   1.000
_cell.length_b   1.000
_cell.length_c   1.000
_cell.angle_alpha   90.00
_cell.angle_beta   90.00
_cell.angle_gamma   90.00
#
_symmetry.space_group_name_H-M   'P 1'
#
loop_
_entity.id
_entity.type
_entity.pdbx_description
1 polymer ?
#
loop_
_entity_poly.entity_id
_entity_poly.type
_entity_poly.pdbx_seq_one_letter_code
_entity_poly.pdbx_strand_id
1 'polypeptide(L)'
;MQTEIKQVSGDFSVSAQITEADVHELASLGVKSLICNRPDGEAADQPNVSEIESAAVQAGMALAYLPVVSGNFSGADIADFLAAWQRLPKPTHAYCRTGTRSITLWSLAQLRQGRQPQELLATAGKLGYDLSSALGVTPTPTAHERPPGAAHYDILIVGAGAAGISVASSLLGRVRDLDIAIIDPAEVHYYQPGWTLVGAGIFKQCDTVKTTASLIPDGVHWIKAAVGGFDPEHNRVTLEDSRPVYYERLIVAPGIKLNWHGVEGLVETLGHNGVTSNYRFDLAPYTWKLVRNLRKGRAVFTQPPMPIKCAGAPQKALYLSADHWQRSGVLGNIDIAFFNAGEVLFGVKEYVPALNEYIKRYGANISFGHRLVKIDGDNRRAWFEKNTENGEKTLVETEFDMIHVCPPQCAPDFVRESALADEAGWVDVDQNTLRHKSFANIWGLGDAMNAPN
;
A
#
# COMPACT_ATOMS: atom_id res chain seq x y z
N MET A 1 -16.19 4.48 -20.23
CA MET A 1 -15.59 4.64 -18.90
C MET A 1 -15.90 3.45 -18.03
N GLN A 2 -14.93 2.93 -17.28
CA GLN A 2 -15.21 1.97 -16.20
C GLN A 2 -15.65 2.68 -14.91
N THR A 3 -15.25 3.94 -14.73
CA THR A 3 -15.51 4.72 -13.51
C THR A 3 -16.66 5.71 -13.69
N GLU A 4 -17.52 5.88 -12.68
CA GLU A 4 -18.61 6.87 -12.68
C GLU A 4 -18.09 8.28 -12.35
N ILE A 5 -18.32 9.27 -13.24
CA ILE A 5 -18.03 10.69 -12.96
C ILE A 5 -19.20 11.30 -12.20
N LYS A 6 -18.90 11.91 -11.05
CA LYS A 6 -19.85 12.64 -10.22
C LYS A 6 -19.62 14.15 -10.36
N GLN A 7 -20.54 14.83 -11.03
CA GLN A 7 -20.45 16.28 -11.26
C GLN A 7 -20.79 17.04 -9.96
N VAL A 8 -19.83 17.82 -9.44
CA VAL A 8 -19.98 18.57 -8.17
C VAL A 8 -20.43 20.02 -8.41
N SER A 9 -19.86 20.68 -9.41
CA SER A 9 -20.22 22.04 -9.88
C SER A 9 -20.11 22.11 -11.41
N GLY A 10 -20.39 23.26 -12.02
CA GLY A 10 -20.24 23.42 -13.48
C GLY A 10 -18.81 23.22 -14.00
N ASP A 11 -17.81 23.39 -13.14
CA ASP A 11 -16.38 23.37 -13.49
C ASP A 11 -15.55 22.37 -12.67
N PHE A 12 -16.20 21.55 -11.82
CA PHE A 12 -15.55 20.57 -10.97
C PHE A 12 -16.35 19.25 -10.90
N SER A 13 -15.63 18.13 -11.04
CA SER A 13 -16.18 16.78 -10.90
C SER A 13 -15.22 15.89 -10.14
N VAL A 14 -15.75 14.80 -9.58
CA VAL A 14 -14.96 13.80 -8.86
C VAL A 14 -15.24 12.38 -9.35
N SER A 15 -14.31 11.46 -9.12
CA SER A 15 -14.55 10.03 -9.34
C SER A 15 -13.66 9.14 -8.46
N ALA A 16 -13.90 7.83 -8.52
CA ALA A 16 -12.99 6.82 -7.98
C ALA A 16 -11.69 6.74 -8.81
N GLN A 17 -10.85 5.74 -8.55
CA GLN A 17 -9.59 5.59 -9.26
C GLN A 17 -9.81 5.58 -10.78
N ILE A 18 -9.02 6.38 -11.49
CA ILE A 18 -9.01 6.41 -12.96
C ILE A 18 -7.83 5.60 -13.52
N THR A 19 -7.99 5.12 -14.75
CA THR A 19 -6.96 4.47 -15.55
C THR A 19 -6.48 5.39 -16.67
N GLU A 20 -5.42 5.01 -17.40
CA GLU A 20 -4.98 5.73 -18.61
C GLU A 20 -6.11 5.87 -19.64
N ALA A 21 -6.95 4.84 -19.79
CA ALA A 21 -8.09 4.89 -20.72
C ALA A 21 -9.12 5.95 -20.30
N ASP A 22 -9.39 6.07 -19.01
CA ASP A 22 -10.33 7.08 -18.49
C ASP A 22 -9.80 8.51 -18.68
N VAL A 23 -8.48 8.72 -18.69
CA VAL A 23 -7.87 10.04 -18.97
C VAL A 23 -8.23 10.53 -20.37
N HIS A 24 -8.12 9.66 -21.38
CA HIS A 24 -8.49 10.02 -22.76
C HIS A 24 -9.99 10.31 -22.90
N GLU A 25 -10.84 9.57 -22.18
CA GLU A 25 -12.28 9.81 -22.15
C GLU A 25 -12.62 11.15 -21.47
N LEU A 26 -12.00 11.45 -20.33
CA LEU A 26 -12.14 12.75 -19.64
C LEU A 26 -11.73 13.92 -20.55
N ALA A 27 -10.63 13.78 -21.30
CA ALA A 27 -10.23 14.78 -22.29
C ALA A 27 -11.27 14.99 -23.39
N SER A 28 -11.89 13.90 -23.88
CA SER A 28 -12.96 13.98 -24.88
C SER A 28 -14.24 14.66 -24.36
N LEU A 29 -14.48 14.59 -23.05
CA LEU A 29 -15.55 15.30 -22.35
C LEU A 29 -15.20 16.77 -22.05
N GLY A 30 -14.02 17.23 -22.48
CA GLY A 30 -13.56 18.61 -22.37
C GLY A 30 -12.90 18.96 -21.04
N VAL A 31 -12.60 17.97 -20.18
CA VAL A 31 -11.82 18.19 -18.95
C VAL A 31 -10.42 18.67 -19.34
N LYS A 32 -9.94 19.73 -18.69
CA LYS A 32 -8.63 20.34 -19.01
C LYS A 32 -7.58 20.07 -17.94
N SER A 33 -8.00 19.63 -16.75
CA SER A 33 -7.07 19.39 -15.65
C SER A 33 -7.51 18.27 -14.73
N LEU A 34 -6.52 17.55 -14.19
CA LEU A 34 -6.66 16.49 -13.21
C LEU A 34 -6.06 16.92 -11.86
N ILE A 35 -6.70 16.49 -10.77
CA ILE A 35 -6.12 16.54 -9.42
C ILE A 35 -6.15 15.12 -8.84
N CYS A 36 -4.98 14.57 -8.51
CA CYS A 36 -4.87 13.28 -7.84
C CYS A 36 -4.73 13.51 -6.33
N ASN A 37 -5.69 12.99 -5.54
CA ASN A 37 -5.65 13.03 -4.08
C ASN A 37 -5.39 11.65 -3.44
N ARG A 38 -4.92 10.69 -4.23
CA ARG A 38 -4.56 9.34 -3.75
C ARG A 38 -3.04 9.20 -3.70
N PRO A 39 -2.44 8.96 -2.52
CA PRO A 39 -1.03 8.62 -2.44
C PRO A 39 -0.71 7.36 -3.26
N ASP A 40 0.42 7.33 -3.95
CA ASP A 40 0.91 6.13 -4.62
C ASP A 40 1.19 4.98 -3.63
N GLY A 41 1.02 3.75 -4.11
CA GLY A 41 1.29 2.54 -3.34
C GLY A 41 0.31 2.28 -2.19
N GLU A 42 -0.88 2.88 -2.22
CA GLU A 42 -1.95 2.62 -1.25
C GLU A 42 -2.56 1.23 -1.45
N ALA A 43 -2.59 0.72 -2.69
CA ALA A 43 -3.00 -0.65 -3.00
C ALA A 43 -2.04 -1.32 -4.00
N ALA A 44 -1.97 -2.65 -3.99
CA ALA A 44 -1.06 -3.42 -4.84
C ALA A 44 -1.40 -3.33 -6.34
N ASP A 45 -2.64 -3.00 -6.67
CA ASP A 45 -3.24 -2.89 -8.00
C ASP A 45 -3.46 -1.43 -8.45
N GLN A 46 -2.99 -0.46 -7.67
CA GLN A 46 -3.14 0.97 -7.97
C GLN A 46 -2.24 1.38 -9.14
N PRO A 47 -2.78 2.04 -10.19
CA PRO A 47 -1.97 2.77 -11.17
C PRO A 47 -1.18 3.89 -10.50
N ASN A 48 0.09 4.05 -10.85
CA ASN A 48 0.91 5.11 -10.29
C ASN A 48 0.52 6.47 -10.88
N VAL A 49 0.70 7.55 -10.12
CA VAL A 49 0.37 8.89 -10.62
C VAL A 49 1.21 9.27 -11.85
N SER A 50 2.43 8.73 -11.99
CA SER A 50 3.30 8.95 -13.15
C SER A 50 2.73 8.34 -14.44
N GLU A 51 2.04 7.21 -14.35
CA GLU A 51 1.32 6.58 -15.46
C GLU A 51 0.16 7.48 -15.90
N ILE A 52 -0.62 7.99 -14.94
CA ILE A 52 -1.73 8.92 -15.20
C ILE A 52 -1.23 10.28 -15.72
N GLU A 53 -0.11 10.79 -15.21
CA GLU A 53 0.51 12.03 -15.69
C GLU A 53 0.97 11.90 -17.14
N SER A 54 1.60 10.77 -17.49
CA SER A 54 2.00 10.48 -18.87
C SER A 54 0.81 10.48 -19.82
N ALA A 55 -0.31 9.84 -19.44
CA ALA A 55 -1.55 9.86 -20.21
C ALA A 55 -2.16 11.27 -20.30
N ALA A 56 -2.12 12.04 -19.21
CA ALA A 56 -2.64 13.41 -19.17
C ALA A 56 -1.88 14.35 -20.10
N VAL A 57 -0.54 14.25 -20.12
CA VAL A 57 0.32 15.01 -21.05
C VAL A 57 -0.01 14.67 -22.50
N GLN A 58 -0.16 13.39 -22.82
CA GLN A 58 -0.55 12.96 -24.17
C GLN A 58 -1.93 13.48 -24.59
N ALA A 59 -2.85 13.63 -23.63
CA ALA A 59 -4.19 14.17 -23.84
C ALA A 59 -4.26 15.72 -23.78
N GLY A 60 -3.15 16.41 -23.55
CA GLY A 60 -3.11 17.88 -23.45
C GLY A 60 -3.74 18.44 -22.16
N MET A 61 -3.79 17.64 -21.10
CA MET A 61 -4.34 17.99 -19.79
C MET A 61 -3.21 18.34 -18.80
N ALA A 62 -3.49 19.27 -17.88
CA ALA A 62 -2.60 19.51 -16.74
C ALA A 62 -2.93 18.54 -15.59
N LEU A 63 -1.95 18.09 -14.82
CA LEU A 63 -2.15 17.28 -13.61
C LEU A 63 -1.52 17.96 -12.39
N ALA A 64 -2.22 17.93 -11.26
CA ALA A 64 -1.65 18.24 -9.95
C ALA A 64 -1.75 17.02 -9.04
N TYR A 65 -0.60 16.59 -8.52
CA TYR A 65 -0.52 15.52 -7.52
C TYR A 65 -0.52 16.14 -6.12
N LEU A 66 -1.62 15.96 -5.39
CA LEU A 66 -1.84 16.47 -4.04
C LEU A 66 -2.31 15.32 -3.14
N PRO A 67 -1.43 14.35 -2.85
CA PRO A 67 -1.79 13.16 -2.09
C PRO A 67 -2.12 13.55 -0.65
N VAL A 68 -3.25 13.06 -0.16
CA VAL A 68 -3.67 13.25 1.24
C VAL A 68 -4.14 11.92 1.80
N VAL A 69 -3.99 11.76 3.12
CA VAL A 69 -4.50 10.59 3.83
C VAL A 69 -5.96 10.84 4.21
N SER A 70 -6.79 9.81 4.08
CA SER A 70 -8.21 9.93 4.42
C SER A 70 -8.40 10.22 5.91
N GLY A 71 -9.49 10.90 6.27
CA GLY A 71 -9.91 11.07 7.66
C GLY A 71 -9.21 12.18 8.45
N ASN A 72 -8.05 12.67 7.99
CA ASN A 72 -7.33 13.78 8.64
C ASN A 72 -6.77 14.77 7.60
N PHE A 73 -7.60 15.76 7.22
CA PHE A 73 -7.18 16.81 6.27
C PHE A 73 -6.62 18.01 7.04
N SER A 74 -5.33 18.28 6.88
CA SER A 74 -4.68 19.39 7.56
C SER A 74 -5.10 20.74 6.98
N GLY A 75 -4.79 21.80 7.72
CA GLY A 75 -5.04 23.15 7.24
C GLY A 75 -4.24 23.50 5.97
N ALA A 76 -3.09 22.87 5.77
CA ALA A 76 -2.23 23.03 4.59
C ALA A 76 -2.82 22.29 3.38
N ASP A 77 -3.28 21.04 3.55
CA ASP A 77 -3.88 20.25 2.47
C ASP A 77 -5.04 20.98 1.78
N ILE A 78 -5.89 21.62 2.60
CA ILE A 78 -7.04 22.40 2.11
C ILE A 78 -6.57 23.64 1.34
N ALA A 79 -5.49 24.29 1.78
CA ALA A 79 -4.93 25.47 1.11
C ALA A 79 -4.27 25.10 -0.22
N ASP A 80 -3.48 24.03 -0.24
CA ASP A 80 -2.80 23.54 -1.45
C ASP A 80 -3.80 23.06 -2.50
N PHE A 81 -4.84 22.33 -2.08
CA PHE A 81 -5.94 21.96 -2.95
C PHE A 81 -6.63 23.19 -3.55
N LEU A 82 -6.96 24.18 -2.73
CA LEU A 82 -7.61 25.40 -3.19
C LEU A 82 -6.73 26.16 -4.20
N ALA A 83 -5.45 26.33 -3.90
CA ALA A 83 -4.50 27.02 -4.77
C ALA A 83 -4.32 26.30 -6.11
N ALA A 84 -4.18 24.97 -6.09
CA ALA A 84 -4.09 24.18 -7.31
C ALA A 84 -5.38 24.26 -8.12
N TRP A 85 -6.54 24.09 -7.48
CA TRP A 85 -7.83 24.18 -8.17
C TRP A 85 -8.03 25.56 -8.79
N GLN A 86 -7.67 26.66 -8.13
CA GLN A 86 -7.79 28.01 -8.71
C GLN A 86 -6.84 28.24 -9.90
N ARG A 87 -5.63 27.68 -9.86
CA ARG A 87 -4.61 27.85 -10.90
C ARG A 87 -4.86 27.00 -12.16
N LEU A 88 -5.44 25.81 -11.99
CA LEU A 88 -5.60 24.83 -13.06
C LEU A 88 -6.70 25.22 -14.07
N PRO A 89 -6.49 24.99 -15.39
CA PRO A 89 -7.52 25.13 -16.41
C PRO A 89 -8.82 24.38 -16.08
N LYS A 90 -9.96 25.00 -16.41
CA LYS A 90 -11.31 24.44 -16.21
C LYS A 90 -11.89 23.82 -17.48
N PRO A 91 -12.70 22.75 -17.36
CA PRO A 91 -13.12 22.05 -16.14
C PRO A 91 -12.02 21.19 -15.50
N THR A 92 -12.04 21.08 -14.18
CA THR A 92 -11.11 20.24 -13.41
C THR A 92 -11.80 18.97 -12.92
N HIS A 93 -11.17 17.81 -13.09
CA HIS A 93 -11.60 16.55 -12.52
C HIS A 93 -10.65 16.13 -11.41
N ALA A 94 -11.16 15.77 -10.23
CA ALA A 94 -10.34 15.28 -9.13
C ALA A 94 -10.68 13.83 -8.79
N TYR A 95 -9.68 13.01 -8.53
CA TYR A 95 -9.90 11.61 -8.21
C TYR A 95 -9.08 11.19 -7.00
N CYS A 96 -9.59 10.19 -6.29
CA CYS A 96 -8.81 9.42 -5.34
C CYS A 96 -9.20 7.94 -5.47
N ARG A 97 -9.18 7.15 -4.39
CA ARG A 97 -9.67 5.77 -4.46
C ARG A 97 -11.17 5.69 -4.72
N THR A 98 -11.99 6.46 -4.00
CA THR A 98 -13.47 6.46 -4.08
C THR A 98 -14.07 7.83 -4.48
N GLY A 99 -13.22 8.82 -4.69
CA GLY A 99 -13.59 10.23 -4.88
C GLY A 99 -13.86 11.01 -3.59
N THR A 100 -13.90 10.34 -2.42
CA THR A 100 -14.28 11.02 -1.17
C THR A 100 -13.24 12.04 -0.71
N ARG A 101 -11.93 11.76 -0.85
CA ARG A 101 -10.90 12.74 -0.49
C ARG A 101 -11.04 14.01 -1.32
N SER A 102 -11.27 13.83 -2.62
CA SER A 102 -11.42 14.93 -3.56
C SER A 102 -12.66 15.79 -3.27
N ILE A 103 -13.82 15.19 -3.02
CA ILE A 103 -15.03 15.97 -2.65
C ILE A 103 -14.93 16.55 -1.24
N THR A 104 -14.23 15.89 -0.31
CA THR A 104 -14.01 16.41 1.05
C THR A 104 -13.10 17.63 1.01
N LEU A 105 -11.95 17.56 0.33
CA LEU A 105 -11.03 18.69 0.13
C LEU A 105 -11.74 19.85 -0.59
N TRP A 106 -12.51 19.56 -1.64
CA TRP A 106 -13.31 20.58 -2.30
C TRP A 106 -14.30 21.24 -1.34
N SER A 107 -15.05 20.46 -0.56
CA SER A 107 -16.04 20.98 0.38
C SER A 107 -15.39 21.81 1.49
N LEU A 108 -14.28 21.35 2.06
CA LEU A 108 -13.50 22.11 3.04
C LEU A 108 -12.92 23.40 2.45
N ALA A 109 -12.47 23.38 1.20
CA ALA A 109 -11.99 24.57 0.50
C ALA A 109 -13.13 25.56 0.17
N GLN A 110 -14.33 25.08 -0.12
CA GLN A 110 -15.52 25.92 -0.28
C GLN A 110 -15.99 26.52 1.06
N LEU A 111 -15.93 25.74 2.14
CA LEU A 111 -16.25 26.20 3.49
C LEU A 111 -15.35 27.37 3.90
N ARG A 112 -14.03 27.29 3.61
CA ARG A 112 -13.09 28.40 3.82
C ARG A 112 -13.40 29.64 2.98
N GLN A 113 -14.05 29.48 1.85
CA GLN A 113 -14.52 30.58 1.00
C GLN A 113 -15.91 31.10 1.41
N GLY A 114 -16.45 30.65 2.55
CA GLY A 114 -17.68 31.17 3.14
C GLY A 114 -18.96 30.44 2.72
N ARG A 115 -18.88 29.31 2.01
CA ARG A 115 -20.07 28.48 1.75
C ARG A 115 -20.59 27.85 3.03
N GLN A 116 -21.91 27.68 3.12
CA GLN A 116 -22.55 27.14 4.32
C GLN A 116 -22.36 25.61 4.41
N PRO A 117 -22.03 25.04 5.59
CA PRO A 117 -21.86 23.60 5.77
C PRO A 117 -23.04 22.75 5.30
N GLN A 118 -24.27 23.23 5.52
CA GLN A 118 -25.49 22.51 5.13
C GLN A 118 -25.65 22.39 3.61
N GLU A 119 -25.25 23.42 2.85
CA GLU A 119 -25.30 23.40 1.37
C GLU A 119 -24.27 22.41 0.81
N LEU A 120 -23.08 22.37 1.41
CA LEU A 120 -22.00 21.46 1.05
C LEU A 120 -22.39 20.01 1.34
N LEU A 121 -22.98 19.77 2.52
CA LEU A 121 -23.50 18.46 2.90
C LEU A 121 -24.60 17.99 1.95
N ALA A 122 -25.54 18.87 1.59
CA ALA A 122 -26.59 18.55 0.62
C ALA A 122 -26.02 18.25 -0.79
N THR A 123 -24.97 18.97 -1.21
CA THR A 123 -24.28 18.72 -2.49
C THR A 123 -23.60 17.36 -2.49
N ALA A 124 -22.84 17.05 -1.45
CA ALA A 124 -22.15 15.77 -1.31
C ALA A 124 -23.15 14.60 -1.19
N GLY A 125 -24.22 14.77 -0.42
CA GLY A 125 -25.26 13.76 -0.21
C GLY A 125 -25.97 13.37 -1.51
N LYS A 126 -26.24 14.32 -2.42
CA LYS A 126 -26.79 14.03 -3.77
C LYS A 126 -25.89 13.13 -4.61
N LEU A 127 -24.59 13.13 -4.32
CA LEU A 127 -23.57 12.35 -5.02
C LEU A 127 -23.21 11.06 -4.25
N GLY A 128 -23.93 10.76 -3.16
CA GLY A 128 -23.73 9.56 -2.34
C GLY A 128 -22.53 9.65 -1.39
N TYR A 129 -22.08 10.85 -1.02
CA TYR A 129 -21.04 11.07 -0.03
C TYR A 129 -21.63 11.66 1.26
N ASP A 130 -21.27 11.11 2.41
CA ASP A 130 -21.58 11.70 3.71
C ASP A 130 -20.37 12.53 4.18
N LEU A 131 -20.52 13.85 4.33
CA LEU A 131 -19.43 14.71 4.81
C LEU A 131 -19.72 15.33 6.18
N SER A 132 -20.70 14.78 6.90
CA SER A 132 -21.20 15.35 8.17
C SER A 132 -20.09 15.50 9.21
N SER A 133 -19.23 14.49 9.37
CA SER A 133 -18.07 14.53 10.26
C SER A 133 -17.03 15.54 9.80
N ALA A 134 -16.70 15.55 8.50
CA ALA A 134 -15.66 16.43 7.96
C ALA A 134 -16.04 17.92 8.02
N LEU A 135 -17.34 18.22 7.84
CA LEU A 135 -17.87 19.59 7.88
C LEU A 135 -18.30 20.04 9.28
N GLY A 136 -18.10 19.21 10.32
CA GLY A 136 -18.49 19.55 11.69
C GLY A 136 -20.00 19.70 11.88
N VAL A 137 -20.81 19.01 11.09
CA VAL A 137 -22.29 19.08 11.10
C VAL A 137 -22.91 17.96 11.94
N THR A 138 -22.12 16.97 12.38
CA THR A 138 -22.57 16.03 13.40
C THR A 138 -22.72 16.74 14.75
N PRO A 139 -23.85 16.58 15.47
CA PRO A 139 -23.84 16.84 16.91
C PRO A 139 -22.74 15.98 17.52
N THR A 140 -21.90 16.57 18.38
CA THR A 140 -20.92 15.84 19.17
C THR A 140 -21.66 14.71 19.88
N PRO A 141 -21.45 13.43 19.51
CA PRO A 141 -22.05 12.34 20.25
C PRO A 141 -21.49 12.43 21.66
N THR A 142 -22.35 12.40 22.67
CA THR A 142 -21.91 11.99 24.01
C THR A 142 -21.32 10.58 23.86
N ALA A 143 -20.23 10.32 24.59
CA ALA A 143 -19.53 9.04 24.52
C ALA A 143 -20.55 7.88 24.56
N HIS A 144 -20.47 7.00 23.54
CA HIS A 144 -21.23 5.75 23.37
C HIS A 144 -22.65 5.79 22.76
N GLU A 145 -23.19 6.93 22.31
CA GLU A 145 -24.48 6.89 21.58
C GLU A 145 -24.31 6.54 20.09
N ARG A 146 -24.58 5.27 19.75
CA ARG A 146 -24.73 4.79 18.38
C ARG A 146 -26.05 5.31 17.78
N PRO A 147 -26.06 5.99 16.62
CA PRO A 147 -27.29 6.39 15.95
C PRO A 147 -28.19 5.17 15.65
N PRO A 148 -29.52 5.28 15.81
CA PRO A 148 -30.45 4.21 15.42
C PRO A 148 -30.26 3.84 13.94
N GLY A 149 -30.03 2.55 13.67
CA GLY A 149 -29.81 2.02 12.31
C GLY A 149 -28.39 2.12 11.76
N ALA A 150 -27.42 2.64 12.53
CA ALA A 150 -26.01 2.60 12.13
C ALA A 150 -25.48 1.16 12.14
N ALA A 151 -24.63 0.81 11.15
CA ALA A 151 -24.01 -0.50 11.06
C ALA A 151 -23.16 -0.80 12.31
N HIS A 152 -23.36 -1.97 12.91
CA HIS A 152 -22.70 -2.42 14.13
C HIS A 152 -22.54 -3.93 14.12
N TYR A 153 -21.44 -4.39 14.70
CA TYR A 153 -21.05 -5.80 14.71
C TYR A 153 -20.43 -6.17 16.07
N ASP A 154 -20.60 -7.43 16.50
CA ASP A 154 -19.90 -7.95 17.69
C ASP A 154 -18.38 -7.89 17.50
N ILE A 155 -17.93 -8.21 16.29
CA ILE A 155 -16.52 -8.18 15.91
C ILE A 155 -16.36 -7.52 14.56
N LEU A 156 -15.64 -6.41 14.53
CA LEU A 156 -15.20 -5.76 13.30
C LEU A 156 -13.74 -6.08 13.03
N ILE A 157 -13.44 -6.52 11.81
CA ILE A 157 -12.10 -6.88 11.37
C ILE A 157 -11.70 -5.93 10.23
N VAL A 158 -10.54 -5.30 10.36
CA VAL A 158 -9.96 -4.45 9.31
C VAL A 158 -8.90 -5.24 8.55
N GLY A 159 -9.15 -5.50 7.26
CA GLY A 159 -8.30 -6.27 6.38
C GLY A 159 -8.80 -7.70 6.15
N ALA A 160 -9.02 -8.07 4.89
CA ALA A 160 -9.36 -9.41 4.41
C ALA A 160 -8.10 -10.16 3.92
N GLY A 161 -6.95 -9.85 4.50
CA GLY A 161 -5.69 -10.56 4.27
C GLY A 161 -5.64 -11.91 4.99
N ALA A 162 -4.46 -12.51 5.03
CA ALA A 162 -4.26 -13.83 5.63
C ALA A 162 -4.74 -13.88 7.09
N ALA A 163 -4.45 -12.85 7.89
CA ALA A 163 -4.83 -12.78 9.29
C ALA A 163 -6.34 -12.56 9.47
N GLY A 164 -6.95 -11.59 8.77
CA GLY A 164 -8.35 -11.23 8.95
C GLY A 164 -9.33 -12.35 8.57
N ILE A 165 -9.11 -13.02 7.44
CA ILE A 165 -9.93 -14.17 7.05
C ILE A 165 -9.74 -15.35 8.02
N SER A 166 -8.50 -15.62 8.43
CA SER A 166 -8.20 -16.73 9.35
C SER A 166 -8.84 -16.52 10.72
N VAL A 167 -8.80 -15.29 11.27
CA VAL A 167 -9.38 -15.02 12.58
C VAL A 167 -10.91 -15.05 12.52
N ALA A 168 -11.54 -14.53 11.47
CA ALA A 168 -12.99 -14.63 11.28
C ALA A 168 -13.46 -16.10 11.27
N SER A 169 -12.80 -16.94 10.48
CA SER A 169 -13.10 -18.38 10.42
C SER A 169 -12.88 -19.08 11.76
N SER A 170 -11.77 -18.75 12.44
CA SER A 170 -11.41 -19.30 13.75
C SER A 170 -12.44 -18.93 14.84
N LEU A 171 -12.95 -17.70 14.81
CA LEU A 171 -13.97 -17.21 15.75
C LEU A 171 -15.32 -17.90 15.52
N LEU A 172 -15.80 -17.98 14.28
CA LEU A 172 -17.05 -18.69 13.96
C LEU A 172 -16.98 -20.19 14.27
N GLY A 173 -15.79 -20.79 14.16
CA GLY A 173 -15.57 -22.18 14.58
C GLY A 173 -15.76 -22.42 16.08
N ARG A 174 -15.69 -21.37 16.92
CA ARG A 174 -15.80 -21.44 18.39
C ARG A 174 -17.12 -20.88 18.91
N VAL A 175 -17.62 -19.80 18.30
CA VAL A 175 -18.88 -19.15 18.66
C VAL A 175 -19.63 -18.85 17.37
N ARG A 176 -20.68 -19.63 17.10
CA ARG A 176 -21.35 -19.64 15.79
C ARG A 176 -22.25 -18.42 15.54
N ASP A 177 -22.78 -17.82 16.60
CA ASP A 177 -23.78 -16.75 16.51
C ASP A 177 -23.15 -15.35 16.59
N LEU A 178 -21.84 -15.22 16.34
CA LEU A 178 -21.16 -13.91 16.31
C LEU A 178 -21.54 -13.14 15.06
N ASP A 179 -21.93 -11.88 15.22
CA ASP A 179 -22.06 -10.96 14.11
C ASP A 179 -20.69 -10.36 13.76
N ILE A 180 -20.10 -10.84 12.66
CA ILE A 180 -18.74 -10.46 12.24
C ILE A 180 -18.79 -9.72 10.92
N ALA A 181 -18.09 -8.59 10.85
CA ALA A 181 -17.78 -7.92 9.59
C ALA A 181 -16.28 -7.83 9.32
N ILE A 182 -15.90 -7.98 8.05
CA ILE A 182 -14.57 -7.67 7.53
C ILE A 182 -14.66 -6.47 6.60
N ILE A 183 -13.88 -5.42 6.86
CA ILE A 183 -13.69 -4.26 5.98
C ILE A 183 -12.44 -4.50 5.14
N ASP A 184 -12.60 -4.60 3.82
CA ASP A 184 -11.47 -4.64 2.88
C ASP A 184 -11.93 -4.22 1.47
N PRO A 185 -11.17 -3.35 0.78
CA PRO A 185 -11.52 -2.88 -0.56
C PRO A 185 -11.18 -3.88 -1.66
N ALA A 186 -10.24 -4.81 -1.43
CA ALA A 186 -9.63 -5.61 -2.48
C ALA A 186 -10.57 -6.72 -2.97
N GLU A 187 -10.83 -6.75 -4.27
CA GLU A 187 -11.66 -7.80 -4.88
C GLU A 187 -10.93 -9.15 -4.98
N VAL A 188 -9.60 -9.11 -4.88
CA VAL A 188 -8.71 -10.26 -4.99
C VAL A 188 -7.83 -10.40 -3.76
N HIS A 189 -7.64 -11.65 -3.35
CA HIS A 189 -6.80 -12.04 -2.26
C HIS A 189 -5.60 -12.83 -2.80
N TYR A 190 -4.40 -12.49 -2.32
CA TYR A 190 -3.16 -13.09 -2.79
C TYR A 190 -2.51 -13.98 -1.73
N TYR A 191 -2.12 -15.19 -2.14
CA TYR A 191 -1.16 -16.02 -1.41
C TYR A 191 0.27 -15.56 -1.72
N GLN A 192 0.65 -14.44 -1.10
CA GLN A 192 1.92 -13.75 -1.35
C GLN A 192 3.20 -14.60 -1.16
N PRO A 193 3.27 -15.57 -0.22
CA PRO A 193 4.43 -16.46 -0.14
C PRO A 193 4.72 -17.22 -1.44
N GLY A 194 3.68 -17.49 -2.24
CA GLY A 194 3.80 -18.13 -3.55
C GLY A 194 4.59 -17.29 -4.57
N TRP A 195 4.69 -15.97 -4.41
CA TRP A 195 5.35 -15.09 -5.39
C TRP A 195 6.86 -15.34 -5.48
N THR A 196 7.50 -15.79 -4.40
CA THR A 196 8.89 -16.27 -4.45
C THR A 196 9.03 -17.45 -5.41
N LEU A 197 8.06 -18.37 -5.43
CA LEU A 197 8.05 -19.55 -6.29
C LEU A 197 7.63 -19.21 -7.73
N VAL A 198 6.78 -18.20 -7.92
CA VAL A 198 6.48 -17.64 -9.26
C VAL A 198 7.73 -17.01 -9.87
N GLY A 199 8.48 -16.22 -9.09
CA GLY A 199 9.75 -15.63 -9.50
C GLY A 199 10.86 -16.64 -9.84
N ALA A 200 10.68 -17.89 -9.43
CA ALA A 200 11.56 -19.02 -9.73
C ALA A 200 11.00 -19.97 -10.80
N GLY A 201 9.84 -19.67 -11.39
CA GLY A 201 9.20 -20.51 -12.40
C GLY A 201 8.60 -21.83 -11.88
N ILE A 202 8.41 -21.96 -10.58
CA ILE A 202 7.88 -23.17 -9.93
C ILE A 202 6.35 -23.11 -9.83
N PHE A 203 5.81 -21.93 -9.48
CA PHE A 203 4.36 -21.68 -9.44
C PHE A 203 3.93 -20.87 -10.66
N LYS A 204 2.67 -21.04 -11.07
CA LYS A 204 2.02 -20.08 -11.97
C LYS A 204 1.45 -18.94 -11.14
N GLN A 205 1.51 -17.73 -11.70
CA GLN A 205 0.99 -16.54 -11.05
C GLN A 205 -0.50 -16.68 -10.65
N CYS A 206 -1.31 -17.24 -11.55
CA CYS A 206 -2.74 -17.49 -11.33
C CYS A 206 -3.04 -18.43 -10.15
N ASP A 207 -2.10 -19.30 -9.75
CA ASP A 207 -2.29 -20.23 -8.64
C ASP A 207 -2.18 -19.53 -7.27
N THR A 208 -1.74 -18.27 -7.27
CA THR A 208 -1.49 -17.47 -6.06
C THR A 208 -2.54 -16.41 -5.80
N VAL A 209 -3.66 -16.43 -6.53
CA VAL A 209 -4.73 -15.44 -6.44
C VAL A 209 -6.11 -16.12 -6.38
N LYS A 210 -7.00 -15.57 -5.57
CA LYS A 210 -8.43 -15.91 -5.53
C LYS A 210 -9.26 -14.65 -5.43
N THR A 211 -10.55 -14.73 -5.73
CA THR A 211 -11.46 -13.64 -5.38
C THR A 211 -11.58 -13.57 -3.86
N THR A 212 -11.56 -12.37 -3.28
CA THR A 212 -11.75 -12.17 -1.85
C THR A 212 -13.10 -12.76 -1.42
N ALA A 213 -14.15 -12.55 -2.23
CA ALA A 213 -15.49 -13.13 -2.03
C ALA A 213 -15.45 -14.64 -1.72
N SER A 214 -14.68 -15.41 -2.50
CA SER A 214 -14.60 -16.87 -2.35
C SER A 214 -13.90 -17.34 -1.09
N LEU A 215 -13.29 -16.42 -0.33
CA LEU A 215 -12.55 -16.71 0.89
C LEU A 215 -13.20 -16.13 2.14
N ILE A 216 -14.16 -15.21 2.01
CA ILE A 216 -14.93 -14.71 3.15
C ILE A 216 -15.73 -15.89 3.72
N PRO A 217 -15.61 -16.20 5.03
CA PRO A 217 -16.36 -17.30 5.63
C PRO A 217 -17.87 -17.08 5.54
N ASP A 218 -18.62 -18.17 5.37
CA ASP A 218 -20.09 -18.12 5.36
C ASP A 218 -20.62 -17.47 6.66
N GLY A 219 -21.53 -16.51 6.52
CA GLY A 219 -22.08 -15.74 7.64
C GLY A 219 -21.31 -14.48 8.03
N VAL A 220 -20.13 -14.24 7.46
CA VAL A 220 -19.36 -12.98 7.69
C VAL A 220 -19.78 -11.91 6.70
N HIS A 221 -20.04 -10.70 7.19
CA HIS A 221 -20.34 -9.54 6.37
C HIS A 221 -19.05 -8.98 5.74
N TRP A 222 -18.98 -8.95 4.41
CA TRP A 222 -17.88 -8.25 3.72
C TRP A 222 -18.28 -6.82 3.35
N ILE A 223 -17.68 -5.87 4.04
CA ILE A 223 -17.79 -4.45 3.72
C ILE A 223 -16.70 -4.11 2.70
N LYS A 224 -17.09 -4.09 1.42
CA LYS A 224 -16.25 -3.71 0.27
C LYS A 224 -15.92 -2.21 0.26
N ALA A 225 -15.11 -1.80 1.22
CA ALA A 225 -14.59 -0.45 1.35
C ALA A 225 -13.24 -0.55 2.06
N ALA A 226 -12.42 0.49 2.00
CA ALA A 226 -11.33 0.59 2.96
C ALA A 226 -11.59 1.64 4.02
N VAL A 227 -10.85 1.45 5.10
CA VAL A 227 -10.83 2.28 6.28
C VAL A 227 -10.18 3.61 5.96
N GLY A 228 -10.85 4.68 6.38
CA GLY A 228 -10.32 6.04 6.36
C GLY A 228 -9.76 6.48 7.72
N GLY A 229 -10.20 5.88 8.83
CA GLY A 229 -9.65 6.18 10.16
C GLY A 229 -10.30 5.41 11.29
N PHE A 230 -9.73 5.53 12.49
CA PHE A 230 -10.19 4.89 13.72
C PHE A 230 -10.62 5.93 14.75
N ASP A 231 -11.73 5.66 15.43
CA ASP A 231 -12.22 6.45 16.57
C ASP A 231 -12.48 5.50 17.75
N PRO A 232 -11.41 5.07 18.44
CA PRO A 232 -11.49 4.03 19.46
C PRO A 232 -12.25 4.47 20.72
N GLU A 233 -12.29 5.76 21.03
CA GLU A 233 -13.07 6.32 22.15
C GLU A 233 -14.58 6.11 21.96
N HIS A 234 -15.04 6.11 20.71
CA HIS A 234 -16.44 5.92 20.35
C HIS A 234 -16.74 4.54 19.74
N ASN A 235 -15.78 3.61 19.80
CA ASN A 235 -15.89 2.25 19.24
C ASN A 235 -16.38 2.23 17.79
N ARG A 236 -15.78 3.06 16.91
CA ARG A 236 -16.12 3.07 15.49
C ARG A 236 -14.92 3.21 14.57
N VAL A 237 -15.09 2.68 13.37
CA VAL A 237 -14.18 2.85 12.23
C VAL A 237 -14.89 3.72 11.19
N THR A 238 -14.19 4.73 10.69
CA THR A 238 -14.70 5.57 9.60
C THR A 238 -14.17 5.01 8.29
N LEU A 239 -15.06 4.67 7.36
CA LEU A 239 -14.68 4.26 6.00
C LEU A 239 -14.20 5.47 5.19
N GLU A 240 -13.53 5.25 4.07
CA GLU A 240 -13.11 6.37 3.21
C GLU A 240 -14.26 7.12 2.57
N ASP A 241 -15.46 6.55 2.46
CA ASP A 241 -16.68 7.26 2.09
C ASP A 241 -17.36 7.95 3.28
N SER A 242 -16.63 8.09 4.38
CA SER A 242 -17.01 8.71 5.65
C SER A 242 -18.14 8.02 6.41
N ARG A 243 -18.64 6.87 5.92
CA ARG A 243 -19.63 6.09 6.67
C ARG A 243 -18.98 5.53 7.94
N PRO A 244 -19.61 5.70 9.13
CA PRO A 244 -19.15 5.06 10.35
C PRO A 244 -19.61 3.61 10.44
N VAL A 245 -18.75 2.73 10.97
CA VAL A 245 -19.07 1.33 11.31
C VAL A 245 -18.69 1.10 12.77
N TYR A 246 -19.67 0.73 13.59
CA TYR A 246 -19.50 0.55 15.03
C TYR A 246 -19.15 -0.89 15.38
N TYR A 247 -18.53 -1.10 16.54
CA TYR A 247 -18.11 -2.44 16.98
C TYR A 247 -18.21 -2.62 18.50
N GLU A 248 -18.38 -3.87 18.95
CA GLU A 248 -18.08 -4.24 20.34
C GLU A 248 -16.58 -4.52 20.53
N ARG A 249 -15.98 -5.24 19.57
CA ARG A 249 -14.54 -5.54 19.51
C ARG A 249 -13.97 -5.29 18.13
N LEU A 250 -12.73 -4.79 18.08
CA LEU A 250 -12.02 -4.50 16.83
C LEU A 250 -10.76 -5.39 16.70
N ILE A 251 -10.54 -5.92 15.50
CA ILE A 251 -9.31 -6.60 15.11
C ILE A 251 -8.70 -5.84 13.92
N VAL A 252 -7.48 -5.33 14.09
CA VAL A 252 -6.74 -4.57 13.07
C VAL A 252 -5.71 -5.45 12.40
N ALA A 253 -5.97 -5.86 11.15
CA ALA A 253 -5.14 -6.77 10.37
C ALA A 253 -4.89 -6.33 8.90
N PRO A 254 -4.57 -5.06 8.61
CA PRO A 254 -4.44 -4.57 7.24
C PRO A 254 -3.14 -4.97 6.53
N GLY A 255 -2.22 -5.65 7.22
CA GLY A 255 -0.89 -5.96 6.70
C GLY A 255 0.05 -4.76 6.69
N ILE A 256 0.97 -4.73 5.72
CA ILE A 256 2.04 -3.73 5.61
C ILE A 256 2.01 -3.03 4.24
N LYS A 257 2.40 -1.75 4.21
CA LYS A 257 2.53 -0.96 2.99
C LYS A 257 3.95 -1.10 2.40
N LEU A 258 4.03 -1.27 1.09
CA LEU A 258 5.29 -1.27 0.35
C LEU A 258 5.63 0.16 -0.08
N ASN A 259 6.74 0.70 0.39
CA ASN A 259 7.17 2.07 0.08
C ASN A 259 8.09 2.09 -1.14
N TRP A 260 7.51 1.95 -2.33
CA TRP A 260 8.24 1.97 -3.60
C TRP A 260 8.97 3.30 -3.84
N HIS A 261 8.36 4.41 -3.45
CA HIS A 261 8.94 5.75 -3.50
C HIS A 261 10.06 5.99 -2.48
N GLY A 262 10.34 5.01 -1.61
CA GLY A 262 11.49 5.04 -0.70
C GLY A 262 12.85 4.88 -1.40
N VAL A 263 12.85 4.61 -2.71
CA VAL A 263 14.04 4.52 -3.56
C VAL A 263 13.82 5.41 -4.78
N GLU A 264 14.66 6.43 -4.95
CA GLU A 264 14.59 7.35 -6.08
C GLU A 264 14.71 6.59 -7.41
N GLY A 265 13.83 6.86 -8.37
CA GLY A 265 13.87 6.26 -9.71
C GLY A 265 13.40 4.80 -9.79
N LEU A 266 12.97 4.18 -8.67
CA LEU A 266 12.53 2.79 -8.66
C LEU A 266 11.20 2.60 -9.40
N VAL A 267 10.20 3.44 -9.11
CA VAL A 267 8.83 3.27 -9.63
C VAL A 267 8.82 3.35 -11.15
N GLU A 268 9.60 4.27 -11.70
CA GLU A 268 9.73 4.59 -13.12
C GLU A 268 10.38 3.47 -13.94
N THR A 269 10.98 2.48 -13.28
CA THR A 269 11.70 1.40 -13.96
C THR A 269 11.20 -0.01 -13.63
N LEU A 270 10.27 -0.18 -12.69
CA LEU A 270 9.78 -1.48 -12.26
C LEU A 270 9.09 -2.23 -13.42
N GLY A 271 9.55 -3.45 -13.71
CA GLY A 271 8.98 -4.27 -14.78
C GLY A 271 9.66 -4.11 -16.14
N HIS A 272 10.65 -3.21 -16.24
CA HIS A 272 11.51 -3.05 -17.42
C HIS A 272 12.97 -2.79 -17.00
N ASN A 273 13.86 -2.55 -17.97
CA ASN A 273 15.29 -2.24 -17.74
C ASN A 273 16.06 -3.20 -16.81
N GLY A 274 15.61 -4.44 -16.66
CA GLY A 274 16.20 -5.41 -15.72
C GLY A 274 15.81 -5.22 -14.24
N VAL A 275 14.89 -4.30 -13.90
CA VAL A 275 14.47 -4.00 -12.53
C VAL A 275 13.17 -4.72 -12.18
N THR A 276 13.18 -5.53 -11.13
CA THR A 276 12.04 -6.39 -10.75
C THR A 276 11.85 -6.50 -9.24
N SER A 277 10.71 -7.02 -8.79
CA SER A 277 10.45 -7.34 -7.39
C SER A 277 9.41 -8.45 -7.24
N ASN A 278 9.69 -9.49 -6.46
CA ASN A 278 8.69 -10.51 -6.11
C ASN A 278 7.68 -10.02 -5.05
N TYR A 279 7.75 -8.76 -4.61
CA TYR A 279 6.79 -8.17 -3.66
C TYR A 279 5.55 -7.57 -4.34
N ARG A 280 5.46 -7.61 -5.68
CA ARG A 280 4.27 -7.23 -6.47
C ARG A 280 3.81 -8.41 -7.32
N PHE A 281 2.50 -8.64 -7.37
CA PHE A 281 1.89 -9.79 -8.04
C PHE A 281 2.29 -9.90 -9.51
N ASP A 282 2.22 -8.80 -10.25
CA ASP A 282 2.52 -8.65 -11.69
C ASP A 282 4.02 -8.77 -12.03
N LEU A 283 4.90 -8.49 -11.06
CA LEU A 283 6.35 -8.47 -11.30
C LEU A 283 7.04 -9.83 -11.07
N ALA A 284 6.48 -10.72 -10.25
CA ALA A 284 7.09 -12.03 -10.02
C ALA A 284 7.31 -12.84 -11.33
N PRO A 285 6.37 -12.88 -12.31
CA PRO A 285 6.63 -13.47 -13.62
C PRO A 285 7.76 -12.79 -14.40
N TYR A 286 7.90 -11.47 -14.26
CA TYR A 286 8.98 -10.71 -14.89
C TYR A 286 10.34 -11.04 -14.27
N THR A 287 10.42 -11.23 -12.95
CA THR A 287 11.62 -11.78 -12.28
C THR A 287 12.03 -13.10 -12.95
N TRP A 288 11.10 -14.02 -13.15
CA TRP A 288 11.41 -15.30 -13.78
C TRP A 288 11.87 -15.15 -15.24
N LYS A 289 11.29 -14.21 -15.99
CA LYS A 289 11.75 -13.89 -17.35
C LYS A 289 13.21 -13.41 -17.35
N LEU A 290 13.58 -12.51 -16.43
CA LEU A 290 14.96 -12.02 -16.30
C LEU A 290 15.92 -13.14 -15.92
N VAL A 291 15.57 -13.95 -14.91
CA VAL A 291 16.39 -15.08 -14.45
C VAL A 291 16.68 -16.06 -15.59
N ARG A 292 15.68 -16.45 -16.39
CA ARG A 292 15.87 -17.36 -17.53
C ARG A 292 16.76 -16.78 -18.63
N ASN A 293 16.63 -15.48 -18.88
CA ASN A 293 17.30 -14.83 -20.00
C ASN A 293 18.75 -14.42 -19.67
N LEU A 294 19.07 -14.20 -18.39
CA LEU A 294 20.42 -13.85 -17.97
C LEU A 294 21.35 -15.06 -18.09
N ARG A 295 22.33 -14.98 -18.99
CA ARG A 295 23.34 -16.03 -19.24
C ARG A 295 24.77 -15.59 -18.88
N LYS A 296 24.98 -14.29 -18.72
CA LYS A 296 26.22 -13.63 -18.29
C LYS A 296 25.88 -12.24 -17.77
N GLY A 297 26.74 -11.64 -16.95
CA GLY A 297 26.57 -10.27 -16.47
C GLY A 297 26.43 -10.19 -14.95
N ARG A 298 25.77 -9.15 -14.43
CA ARG A 298 25.61 -8.94 -12.99
C ARG A 298 24.15 -9.02 -12.54
N ALA A 299 23.88 -9.82 -11.52
CA ALA A 299 22.59 -9.92 -10.85
C ALA A 299 22.68 -9.35 -9.42
N VAL A 300 21.91 -8.30 -9.15
CA VAL A 300 21.86 -7.61 -7.87
C VAL A 300 20.58 -7.98 -7.12
N PHE A 301 20.70 -8.28 -5.84
CA PHE A 301 19.58 -8.54 -4.94
C PHE A 301 19.69 -7.58 -3.74
N THR A 302 18.56 -7.01 -3.31
CA THR A 302 18.59 -6.01 -2.23
C THR A 302 17.69 -6.37 -1.05
N GLN A 303 18.11 -5.98 0.14
CA GLN A 303 17.32 -6.03 1.36
C GLN A 303 17.39 -4.66 2.08
N PRO A 304 16.26 -3.98 2.31
CA PRO A 304 16.21 -2.67 2.97
C PRO A 304 16.33 -2.83 4.49
N PRO A 305 16.35 -1.72 5.25
CA PRO A 305 16.21 -1.77 6.70
C PRO A 305 14.91 -2.48 7.13
N MET A 306 14.96 -3.13 8.30
CA MET A 306 13.77 -3.68 8.95
C MET A 306 12.85 -2.54 9.43
N PRO A 307 11.53 -2.77 9.53
CA PRO A 307 10.83 -4.04 9.30
C PRO A 307 10.48 -4.30 7.82
N ILE A 308 10.43 -5.59 7.45
CA ILE A 308 9.86 -6.08 6.19
C ILE A 308 9.06 -7.36 6.42
N LYS A 309 8.02 -7.60 5.62
CA LYS A 309 7.37 -8.91 5.58
C LYS A 309 8.30 -9.97 4.98
N CYS A 310 8.33 -11.13 5.63
CA CYS A 310 9.15 -12.29 5.25
C CYS A 310 10.62 -11.93 5.00
N ALA A 311 11.39 -11.64 6.07
CA ALA A 311 12.79 -11.20 5.96
C ALA A 311 13.73 -12.13 5.16
N GLY A 312 13.36 -13.41 4.98
CA GLY A 312 14.12 -14.34 4.13
C GLY A 312 13.80 -14.23 2.63
N ALA A 313 12.72 -13.59 2.21
CA ALA A 313 12.30 -13.55 0.80
C ALA A 313 13.31 -12.89 -0.16
N PRO A 314 14.05 -11.82 0.20
CA PRO A 314 15.09 -11.26 -0.66
C PRO A 314 16.20 -12.28 -0.96
N GLN A 315 16.59 -13.06 0.04
CA GLN A 315 17.59 -14.12 -0.09
C GLN A 315 17.06 -15.31 -0.89
N LYS A 316 15.78 -15.70 -0.69
CA LYS A 316 15.14 -16.77 -1.48
C LYS A 316 15.17 -16.45 -2.98
N ALA A 317 14.91 -15.20 -3.37
CA ALA A 317 15.00 -14.78 -4.77
C ALA A 317 16.42 -14.98 -5.32
N LEU A 318 17.45 -14.65 -4.55
CA LEU A 318 18.85 -14.92 -4.90
C LEU A 318 19.11 -16.42 -5.07
N TYR A 319 18.81 -17.22 -4.05
CA TYR A 319 19.13 -18.65 -4.05
C TYR A 319 18.44 -19.42 -5.17
N LEU A 320 17.18 -19.12 -5.45
CA LEU A 320 16.42 -19.77 -6.52
C LEU A 320 16.91 -19.35 -7.91
N SER A 321 17.31 -18.09 -8.08
CA SER A 321 17.93 -17.62 -9.33
C SER A 321 19.27 -18.30 -9.57
N ALA A 322 20.11 -18.36 -8.53
CA ALA A 322 21.42 -19.00 -8.58
C ALA A 322 21.34 -20.50 -8.85
N ASP A 323 20.40 -21.21 -8.23
CA ASP A 323 20.14 -22.63 -8.51
C ASP A 323 19.73 -22.84 -9.98
N HIS A 324 18.88 -21.98 -10.54
CA HIS A 324 18.54 -22.04 -11.97
C HIS A 324 19.78 -21.86 -12.87
N TRP A 325 20.62 -20.86 -12.59
CA TRP A 325 21.84 -20.62 -13.36
C TRP A 325 22.86 -21.75 -13.19
N GLN A 326 22.94 -22.37 -12.01
CA GLN A 326 23.78 -23.54 -11.76
C GLN A 326 23.32 -24.72 -12.63
N ARG A 327 22.03 -25.06 -12.57
CA ARG A 327 21.44 -26.16 -13.38
C ARG A 327 21.55 -25.90 -14.88
N SER A 328 21.55 -24.63 -15.28
CA SER A 328 21.65 -24.20 -16.67
C SER A 328 23.10 -24.06 -17.17
N GLY A 329 24.10 -24.33 -16.33
CA GLY A 329 25.52 -24.30 -16.66
C GLY A 329 26.11 -22.91 -16.90
N VAL A 330 25.47 -21.84 -16.40
CA VAL A 330 25.89 -20.44 -16.65
C VAL A 330 26.21 -19.63 -15.40
N LEU A 331 26.06 -20.20 -14.22
CA LEU A 331 26.37 -19.52 -12.95
C LEU A 331 27.76 -18.88 -12.94
N GLY A 332 28.78 -19.57 -13.48
CA GLY A 332 30.15 -19.04 -13.52
C GLY A 332 30.36 -17.78 -14.39
N ASN A 333 29.37 -17.39 -15.20
CA ASN A 333 29.40 -16.19 -16.02
C ASN A 333 28.62 -15.01 -15.39
N ILE A 334 28.01 -15.23 -14.22
CA ILE A 334 27.11 -14.27 -13.57
C ILE A 334 27.71 -13.85 -12.23
N ASP A 335 27.99 -12.56 -12.09
CA ASP A 335 28.36 -11.98 -10.80
C ASP A 335 27.10 -11.71 -9.98
N ILE A 336 26.99 -12.36 -8.82
CA ILE A 336 25.83 -12.23 -7.93
C ILE A 336 26.22 -11.34 -6.76
N ALA A 337 25.52 -10.21 -6.61
CA ALA A 337 25.70 -9.28 -5.49
C ALA A 337 24.44 -9.21 -4.64
N PHE A 338 24.60 -9.34 -3.32
CA PHE A 338 23.54 -9.15 -2.34
C PHE A 338 23.86 -7.96 -1.43
N PHE A 339 23.11 -6.88 -1.56
CA PHE A 339 23.24 -5.71 -0.70
C PHE A 339 22.18 -5.75 0.39
N ASN A 340 22.64 -5.84 1.64
CA ASN A 340 21.80 -5.90 2.82
C ASN A 340 22.06 -4.66 3.68
N ALA A 341 21.00 -3.92 4.00
CA ALA A 341 21.10 -2.75 4.87
C ALA A 341 21.43 -3.13 6.32
N GLY A 342 21.13 -4.35 6.75
CA GLY A 342 21.48 -4.87 8.07
C GLY A 342 22.94 -5.31 8.17
N GLU A 343 23.33 -5.73 9.38
CA GLU A 343 24.70 -6.17 9.71
C GLU A 343 24.88 -7.69 9.69
N VAL A 344 23.76 -8.43 9.66
CA VAL A 344 23.75 -9.90 9.71
C VAL A 344 22.91 -10.49 8.59
N LEU A 345 23.25 -11.72 8.19
CA LEU A 345 22.54 -12.43 7.13
C LEU A 345 21.13 -12.83 7.54
N PHE A 346 20.93 -13.20 8.80
CA PHE A 346 19.62 -13.57 9.33
C PHE A 346 19.55 -13.28 10.83
N GLY A 347 18.35 -12.94 11.33
CA GLY A 347 18.15 -12.51 12.72
C GLY A 347 18.33 -13.61 13.76
N VAL A 348 18.28 -14.88 13.34
CA VAL A 348 18.47 -16.05 14.23
C VAL A 348 19.77 -16.76 13.83
N LYS A 349 20.75 -16.72 14.74
CA LYS A 349 22.15 -17.12 14.49
C LYS A 349 22.29 -18.58 14.06
N GLU A 350 21.40 -19.46 14.50
CA GLU A 350 21.42 -20.89 14.22
C GLU A 350 21.24 -21.21 12.72
N TYR A 351 20.56 -20.33 11.97
CA TYR A 351 20.37 -20.53 10.52
C TYR A 351 21.53 -19.95 9.69
N VAL A 352 22.34 -19.05 10.26
CA VAL A 352 23.40 -18.33 9.55
C VAL A 352 24.47 -19.26 8.95
N PRO A 353 24.96 -20.32 9.63
CA PRO A 353 25.92 -21.25 9.04
C PRO A 353 25.40 -21.90 7.75
N ALA A 354 24.17 -22.41 7.76
CA ALA A 354 23.56 -23.06 6.60
C ALA A 354 23.34 -22.08 5.43
N LEU A 355 22.89 -20.85 5.72
CA LEU A 355 22.73 -19.81 4.69
C LEU A 355 24.08 -19.42 4.06
N ASN A 356 25.14 -19.34 4.86
CA ASN A 356 26.49 -19.08 4.37
C ASN A 356 27.03 -20.20 3.46
N GLU A 357 26.66 -21.47 3.68
CA GLU A 357 27.01 -22.56 2.76
C GLU A 357 26.43 -22.32 1.36
N TYR A 358 25.17 -21.86 1.26
CA TYR A 358 24.55 -21.53 -0.02
C TYR A 358 25.17 -20.31 -0.68
N ILE A 359 25.49 -19.27 0.10
CA ILE A 359 26.19 -18.09 -0.42
C ILE A 359 27.53 -18.49 -1.05
N LYS A 360 28.32 -19.31 -0.36
CA LYS A 360 29.59 -19.85 -0.88
C LYS A 360 29.37 -20.75 -2.09
N ARG A 361 28.40 -21.66 -2.03
CA ARG A 361 28.06 -22.58 -3.14
C ARG A 361 27.72 -21.82 -4.42
N TYR A 362 27.00 -20.71 -4.30
CA TYR A 362 26.58 -19.91 -5.45
C TYR A 362 27.56 -18.81 -5.83
N GLY A 363 28.66 -18.64 -5.08
CA GLY A 363 29.62 -17.56 -5.32
C GLY A 363 29.03 -16.16 -5.17
N ALA A 364 28.03 -15.99 -4.31
CA ALA A 364 27.36 -14.71 -4.10
C ALA A 364 28.17 -13.80 -3.17
N ASN A 365 28.34 -12.54 -3.57
CA ASN A 365 29.04 -11.51 -2.80
C ASN A 365 28.04 -10.76 -1.91
N ILE A 366 28.20 -10.82 -0.59
CA ILE A 366 27.34 -10.09 0.35
C ILE A 366 28.00 -8.79 0.80
N SER A 367 27.23 -7.70 0.75
CA SER A 367 27.61 -6.40 1.29
C SER A 367 26.62 -5.97 2.37
N PHE A 368 27.06 -5.98 3.63
CA PHE A 368 26.28 -5.51 4.79
C PHE A 368 26.35 -3.98 4.96
N GLY A 369 25.37 -3.40 5.64
CA GLY A 369 25.29 -1.95 5.87
C GLY A 369 25.07 -1.12 4.60
N HIS A 370 24.55 -1.73 3.53
CA HIS A 370 24.28 -1.05 2.25
C HIS A 370 22.78 -0.95 2.00
N ARG A 371 22.26 0.26 2.00
CA ARG A 371 20.85 0.56 1.74
C ARG A 371 20.68 1.10 0.33
N LEU A 372 19.88 0.41 -0.51
CA LEU A 372 19.50 0.95 -1.82
C LEU A 372 18.74 2.26 -1.64
N VAL A 373 19.18 3.33 -2.32
CA VAL A 373 18.55 4.66 -2.24
C VAL A 373 18.15 5.23 -3.59
N LYS A 374 18.76 4.78 -4.69
CA LYS A 374 18.46 5.24 -6.04
C LYS A 374 18.67 4.15 -7.08
N ILE A 375 17.86 4.13 -8.13
CA ILE A 375 18.03 3.34 -9.35
C ILE A 375 17.86 4.24 -10.58
N ASP A 376 18.73 4.04 -11.55
CA ASP A 376 18.61 4.55 -12.91
C ASP A 376 18.51 3.32 -13.83
N GLY A 377 17.29 3.05 -14.28
CA GLY A 377 17.00 1.89 -15.13
C GLY A 377 17.66 2.00 -16.50
N ASP A 378 17.62 3.17 -17.13
CA ASP A 378 18.09 3.36 -18.51
C ASP A 378 19.60 3.12 -18.63
N ASN A 379 20.34 3.60 -17.63
CA ASN A 379 21.79 3.35 -17.54
C ASN A 379 22.14 2.07 -16.75
N ARG A 380 21.13 1.36 -16.23
CA ARG A 380 21.24 0.14 -15.41
C ARG A 380 22.22 0.27 -14.25
N ARG A 381 22.04 1.34 -13.47
CA ARG A 381 22.87 1.70 -12.31
C ARG A 381 22.02 1.84 -11.06
N ALA A 382 22.56 1.38 -9.93
CA ALA A 382 21.95 1.49 -8.61
C ALA A 382 22.95 2.11 -7.64
N TRP A 383 22.45 2.92 -6.70
CA TRP A 383 23.27 3.54 -5.66
C TRP A 383 22.82 3.08 -4.29
N PHE A 384 23.80 2.70 -3.49
CA PHE A 384 23.64 2.23 -2.12
C PHE A 384 24.29 3.21 -1.15
N GLU A 385 23.52 3.68 -0.18
CA GLU A 385 24.06 4.41 0.95
C GLU A 385 24.72 3.42 1.93
N LYS A 386 25.98 3.67 2.26
CA LYS A 386 26.75 2.94 3.26
C LYS A 386 27.17 3.86 4.38
N ASN A 387 26.87 3.46 5.62
CA ASN A 387 27.41 4.15 6.80
C ASN A 387 28.89 3.78 6.96
N THR A 388 29.74 4.79 7.07
CA THR A 388 31.14 4.61 7.46
C THR A 388 31.28 4.62 8.99
N GLU A 389 32.40 4.11 9.50
CA GLU A 389 32.71 4.09 10.95
C GLU A 389 32.70 5.49 11.58
N ASN A 390 32.87 6.54 10.77
CA ASN A 390 32.88 7.94 11.21
C ASN A 390 31.50 8.62 11.17
N GLY A 391 30.44 7.88 10.79
CA GLY A 391 29.08 8.43 10.65
C GLY A 391 28.83 9.18 9.33
N GLU A 392 29.85 9.30 8.46
CA GLU A 392 29.65 9.81 7.10
C GLU A 392 28.97 8.77 6.21
N LYS A 393 28.06 9.25 5.37
CA LYS A 393 27.34 8.45 4.39
C LYS A 393 28.08 8.50 3.06
N THR A 394 28.47 7.34 2.56
CA THR A 394 29.07 7.21 1.22
C THR A 394 28.07 6.55 0.28
N LEU A 395 28.06 6.99 -0.98
CA LEU A 395 27.26 6.35 -2.03
C LEU A 395 28.15 5.38 -2.80
N VAL A 396 27.73 4.13 -2.82
CA VAL A 396 28.36 3.05 -3.59
C VAL A 396 27.50 2.80 -4.82
N GLU A 397 28.07 3.06 -6.00
CA GLU A 397 27.43 2.79 -7.28
C GLU A 397 27.66 1.33 -7.70
N THR A 398 26.66 0.71 -8.31
CA THR A 398 26.75 -0.65 -8.86
C THR A 398 25.93 -0.77 -10.14
N GLU A 399 26.55 -1.23 -11.21
CA GLU A 399 25.87 -1.59 -12.46
C GLU A 399 25.13 -2.92 -12.31
N PHE A 400 24.09 -3.15 -13.11
CA PHE A 400 23.37 -4.42 -13.12
C PHE A 400 22.88 -4.81 -14.53
N ASP A 401 22.72 -6.10 -14.77
CA ASP A 401 21.91 -6.62 -15.89
C ASP A 401 20.52 -7.06 -15.41
N MET A 402 20.43 -7.43 -14.12
CA MET A 402 19.20 -7.71 -13.40
C MET A 402 19.33 -7.19 -11.97
N ILE A 403 18.31 -6.50 -11.46
CA ILE A 403 18.21 -6.14 -10.04
C ILE A 403 16.84 -6.53 -9.48
N HIS A 404 16.84 -7.38 -8.46
CA HIS A 404 15.65 -7.74 -7.69
C HIS A 404 15.60 -6.90 -6.41
N VAL A 405 14.61 -6.01 -6.34
CA VAL A 405 14.46 -5.04 -5.25
C VAL A 405 13.46 -5.54 -4.21
N CYS A 406 13.88 -5.61 -2.95
CA CYS A 406 12.95 -5.58 -1.83
C CYS A 406 12.73 -4.12 -1.44
N PRO A 407 11.53 -3.55 -1.64
CA PRO A 407 11.29 -2.15 -1.28
C PRO A 407 11.30 -1.97 0.24
N PRO A 408 11.68 -0.79 0.75
CA PRO A 408 11.36 -0.39 2.12
C PRO A 408 9.87 -0.57 2.40
N GLN A 409 9.52 -0.85 3.66
CA GLN A 409 8.13 -1.11 4.05
C GLN A 409 7.78 -0.29 5.29
N CYS A 410 6.49 0.04 5.43
CA CYS A 410 5.98 0.87 6.52
C CYS A 410 4.55 0.46 6.88
N ALA A 411 4.08 0.91 8.05
CA ALA A 411 2.69 0.73 8.43
C ALA A 411 1.76 1.44 7.42
N PRO A 412 0.56 0.90 7.14
CA PRO A 412 -0.45 1.60 6.35
C PRO A 412 -0.74 2.99 6.92
N ASP A 413 -0.93 3.99 6.05
CA ASP A 413 -1.01 5.40 6.48
C ASP A 413 -2.15 5.64 7.49
N PHE A 414 -3.32 5.05 7.24
CA PHE A 414 -4.49 5.16 8.13
C PHE A 414 -4.31 4.47 9.49
N VAL A 415 -3.30 3.60 9.64
CA VAL A 415 -2.88 3.06 10.94
C VAL A 415 -1.87 4.01 11.57
N ARG A 416 -0.80 4.36 10.85
CA ARG A 416 0.30 5.21 11.33
C ARG A 416 -0.17 6.54 11.88
N GLU A 417 -1.22 7.11 11.31
CA GLU A 417 -1.76 8.42 11.68
C GLU A 417 -2.92 8.34 12.68
N SER A 418 -3.21 7.14 13.21
CA SER A 418 -4.32 6.90 14.12
C SER A 418 -3.90 6.87 15.58
N ALA A 419 -4.88 6.97 16.47
CA ALA A 419 -4.71 6.76 17.91
C ALA A 419 -4.30 5.33 18.30
N LEU A 420 -4.28 4.39 17.35
CA LEU A 420 -3.88 3.00 17.59
C LEU A 420 -2.38 2.76 17.38
N ALA A 421 -1.66 3.72 16.82
CA ALA A 421 -0.25 3.55 16.48
C ALA A 421 0.69 3.87 17.65
N ASP A 422 1.82 3.15 17.70
CA ASP A 422 2.99 3.51 18.48
C ASP A 422 3.81 4.62 17.78
N GLU A 423 4.91 5.04 18.39
CA GLU A 423 5.79 6.09 17.86
C GLU A 423 6.39 5.75 16.49
N ALA A 424 6.49 4.47 16.14
CA ALA A 424 7.00 4.01 14.84
C ALA A 424 5.88 3.81 13.80
N GLY A 425 4.62 4.00 14.18
CA GLY A 425 3.46 3.94 13.30
C GLY A 425 2.70 2.62 13.28
N TRP A 426 3.09 1.63 14.08
CA TRP A 426 2.49 0.29 14.08
C TRP A 426 1.42 0.17 15.16
N VAL A 427 0.43 -0.73 15.01
CA VAL A 427 -0.59 -0.94 16.04
C VAL A 427 0.07 -1.34 17.36
N ASP A 428 -0.19 -0.58 18.42
CA ASP A 428 0.51 -0.71 19.70
C ASP A 428 -0.10 -1.81 20.59
N VAL A 429 0.47 -3.01 20.53
CA VAL A 429 -0.06 -4.20 21.19
C VAL A 429 0.86 -4.76 22.26
N ASP A 430 0.27 -5.41 23.26
CA ASP A 430 1.01 -6.32 24.13
C ASP A 430 1.43 -7.57 23.34
N GLN A 431 2.72 -7.90 23.35
CA GLN A 431 3.31 -8.97 22.55
C GLN A 431 2.80 -10.39 22.89
N ASN A 432 2.22 -10.61 24.08
CA ASN A 432 1.76 -11.94 24.50
C ASN A 432 0.28 -12.16 24.21
N THR A 433 -0.52 -11.10 24.28
CA THR A 433 -1.98 -11.16 24.13
C THR A 433 -2.46 -10.58 22.80
N LEU A 434 -1.62 -9.83 22.11
CA LEU A 434 -1.90 -9.06 20.89
C LEU A 434 -3.01 -8.01 21.07
N ARG A 435 -3.43 -7.77 22.32
CA ARG A 435 -4.40 -6.74 22.67
C ARG A 435 -3.71 -5.39 22.66
N HIS A 436 -4.40 -4.36 22.18
CA HIS A 436 -3.91 -2.99 22.22
C HIS A 436 -3.59 -2.56 23.66
N LYS A 437 -2.49 -1.84 23.86
CA LYS A 437 -2.04 -1.47 25.21
C LYS A 437 -2.99 -0.50 25.91
N SER A 438 -3.59 0.42 25.16
CA SER A 438 -4.49 1.46 25.67
C SER A 438 -5.99 1.13 25.55
N PHE A 439 -6.38 0.21 24.67
CA PHE A 439 -7.80 -0.03 24.34
C PHE A 439 -8.15 -1.50 24.55
N ALA A 440 -8.92 -1.79 25.59
CA ALA A 440 -9.15 -3.16 26.07
C ALA A 440 -9.99 -4.04 25.11
N ASN A 441 -10.69 -3.45 24.15
CA ASN A 441 -11.52 -4.13 23.16
C ASN A 441 -10.92 -4.11 21.75
N ILE A 442 -9.62 -3.83 21.60
CA ILE A 442 -8.93 -3.77 20.32
C ILE A 442 -7.74 -4.75 20.30
N TRP A 443 -7.54 -5.45 19.19
CA TRP A 443 -6.41 -6.35 18.94
C TRP A 443 -5.74 -6.00 17.61
N GLY A 444 -4.42 -6.17 17.52
CA GLY A 444 -3.67 -6.12 16.27
C GLY A 444 -3.28 -7.54 15.84
N LEU A 445 -3.26 -7.82 14.54
CA LEU A 445 -2.78 -9.10 13.99
C LEU A 445 -1.94 -8.89 12.73
N GLY A 446 -0.92 -9.73 12.55
CA GLY A 446 -0.08 -9.76 11.35
C GLY A 446 0.87 -8.56 11.25
N ASP A 447 1.25 -8.20 10.02
CA ASP A 447 2.36 -7.27 9.77
C ASP A 447 2.13 -5.82 10.27
N ALA A 448 0.90 -5.46 10.67
CA ALA A 448 0.55 -4.09 11.05
C ALA A 448 0.85 -3.75 12.52
N MET A 449 1.16 -4.74 13.36
CA MET A 449 1.35 -4.56 14.80
C MET A 449 2.83 -4.54 15.19
N ASN A 450 3.14 -3.95 16.35
CA ASN A 450 4.51 -3.85 16.87
C ASN A 450 4.99 -5.07 17.67
N ALA A 451 4.23 -6.17 17.68
CA ALA A 451 4.69 -7.40 18.30
C ALA A 451 5.88 -7.99 17.53
N PRO A 452 6.93 -8.46 18.22
CA PRO A 452 8.05 -9.14 17.57
C PRO A 452 7.56 -10.46 16.94
N ASN A 453 7.93 -10.67 15.67
CA ASN A 453 7.62 -11.90 14.91
C ASN A 453 8.73 -12.94 15.01
#